data_AF-A0A7Y5GYV8-F1
#
_entry.id   AF-A0A7Y5GYV8-F1
#
_cell.length_a   1.000
_cell.length_b   1.000
_cell.length_c   1.000
_cell.angle_alpha   90.00
_cell.angle_beta   90.00
_cell.angle_gamma   90.00
#
_symmetry.space_group_name_H-M   'P 1'
#
loop_
_entity.id
_entity.type
_entity.pdbx_description
1 polymer ?
#
loop_
_entity_poly.entity_id
_entity_poly.type
_entity_poly.pdbx_seq_one_letter_code
_entity_poly.pdbx_strand_id
1 'polypeptide(L)'
;MLRSHLTVAGCLAAALLSVTGCGSTETPETAPDQTGKVPPKPPAEHPGDGPGVVIAIDKLFLGETNRDGSPNKTNGWKQYGFNLDGKISTTESKDLCKPAAGAAPATIYPDGEQGIDNSFGKNILSIILGLEPAPSTAINESISEGSFTVMFDIQGLGSGTEYNPLTTRLYAGAELVDATGASMAPKWDGTDMWPVRPELLNDPTDITSSKVVFPQSYVVDNTWVSGTPGSVNLSLSVSGYALNLTISQATMSMDFDADHKGAVNGTIAGVLETEVLITELKKVVGGFQPSLCEGSTIEGILNQIRQASDIMKDGTQDPAQTCNGISIGLGFSGQAVQLGDIAAASEPQPDPCAPAPAGG
;
A
#
# COMPACT_ATOMS: atom_id res chain seq x y z
N MET A 1 42.57 -51.58 -23.84
CA MET A 1 42.48 -51.32 -25.30
C MET A 1 41.85 -49.96 -25.47
N LEU A 2 42.36 -48.93 -26.14
CA LEU A 2 43.60 -48.70 -26.87
C LEU A 2 43.86 -47.18 -26.74
N ARG A 3 45.11 -46.79 -26.49
CA ARG A 3 45.57 -45.39 -26.50
C ARG A 3 45.58 -44.85 -27.93
N SER A 4 45.47 -43.53 -28.12
CA SER A 4 46.39 -42.86 -29.05
C SER A 4 46.53 -41.36 -28.79
N HIS A 5 47.78 -40.97 -28.59
CA HIS A 5 48.31 -39.61 -28.56
C HIS A 5 48.60 -39.15 -29.99
N LEU A 6 48.56 -37.83 -30.24
CA LEU A 6 49.38 -37.22 -31.28
C LEU A 6 50.08 -35.99 -30.71
N THR A 7 51.40 -36.02 -30.81
CA THR A 7 52.35 -34.98 -30.44
C THR A 7 52.99 -34.49 -31.73
N VAL A 8 53.07 -33.18 -31.96
CA VAL A 8 54.02 -32.59 -32.93
C VAL A 8 54.72 -31.41 -32.27
N ALA A 9 56.02 -31.36 -32.56
CA ALA A 9 57.08 -30.64 -31.88
C ALA A 9 57.18 -29.16 -32.28
N GLY A 10 57.95 -28.42 -31.48
CA GLY A 10 58.05 -26.97 -31.52
C GLY A 10 59.14 -26.41 -32.43
N CYS A 11 59.29 -25.09 -32.36
CA CYS A 11 60.51 -24.39 -32.73
C CYS A 11 60.61 -23.08 -31.92
N LEU A 12 61.74 -22.90 -31.23
CA LEU A 12 62.11 -21.70 -30.47
C LEU A 12 62.50 -20.55 -31.42
N ALA A 13 62.14 -19.32 -31.05
CA ALA A 13 62.96 -18.14 -31.29
C ALA A 13 62.71 -17.11 -30.17
N ALA A 14 63.79 -16.69 -29.52
CA ALA A 14 63.80 -15.70 -28.45
C ALA A 14 64.01 -14.29 -29.02
N ALA A 15 63.32 -13.28 -28.47
CA ALA A 15 63.82 -11.90 -28.37
C ALA A 15 62.95 -11.00 -27.47
N LEU A 16 63.61 -10.50 -26.42
CA LEU A 16 63.60 -9.12 -25.88
C LEU A 16 62.34 -8.49 -25.26
N LEU A 17 62.60 -7.92 -24.08
CA LEU A 17 61.75 -7.15 -23.17
C LEU A 17 61.07 -5.92 -23.79
N SER A 18 59.79 -5.74 -23.45
CA SER A 18 59.22 -4.43 -23.15
C SER A 18 58.05 -4.57 -22.16
N VAL A 19 58.19 -3.96 -20.99
CA VAL A 19 57.16 -3.83 -19.96
C VAL A 19 56.01 -3.00 -20.54
N THR A 20 54.84 -3.63 -20.71
CA THR A 20 53.56 -2.93 -20.90
C THR A 20 52.61 -3.46 -19.84
N GLY A 21 52.15 -2.55 -18.99
CA GLY A 21 51.31 -2.88 -17.84
C GLY A 21 50.00 -3.53 -18.28
N CYS A 22 49.62 -4.61 -17.60
CA CYS A 22 48.27 -5.13 -17.60
C CYS A 22 47.34 -4.07 -17.00
N GLY A 23 46.82 -3.17 -17.83
CA GLY A 23 45.58 -2.47 -17.55
C GLY A 23 44.45 -3.45 -17.78
N SER A 24 44.17 -4.32 -16.81
CA SER A 24 42.91 -5.07 -16.77
C SER A 24 41.81 -4.03 -16.75
N THR A 25 41.15 -3.85 -17.88
CA THR A 25 39.95 -3.03 -17.98
C THR A 25 38.87 -3.85 -17.26
N GLU A 26 38.79 -3.67 -15.94
CA GLU A 26 37.61 -4.07 -15.19
C GLU A 26 36.45 -3.36 -15.87
N THR A 27 35.65 -4.13 -16.62
CA THR A 27 34.37 -3.65 -17.09
C THR A 27 33.57 -3.42 -15.82
N PRO A 28 33.13 -2.18 -15.50
CA PRO A 28 32.34 -1.95 -14.31
C PRO A 28 31.15 -2.89 -14.40
N GLU A 29 31.08 -3.85 -13.47
CA GLU A 29 29.93 -4.72 -13.36
C GLU A 29 28.76 -3.80 -13.03
N THR A 30 27.89 -3.56 -14.00
CA THR A 30 26.72 -2.70 -13.82
C THR A 30 25.95 -3.26 -12.65
N ALA A 31 25.78 -2.46 -11.59
CA ALA A 31 25.01 -2.87 -10.42
C ALA A 31 23.63 -3.39 -10.88
N PRO A 32 23.14 -4.49 -10.30
CA PRO A 32 21.85 -5.06 -10.68
C PRO A 32 20.73 -4.02 -10.52
N ASP A 33 19.82 -3.95 -11.49
CA ASP A 33 18.68 -3.02 -11.45
C ASP A 33 17.84 -3.27 -10.18
N GLN A 34 17.86 -2.28 -9.28
CA GLN A 34 17.11 -2.31 -8.02
C GLN A 34 15.78 -1.56 -8.13
N THR A 35 15.37 -1.10 -9.32
CA THR A 35 14.16 -0.28 -9.48
C THR A 35 12.92 -1.03 -8.99
N GLY A 36 12.83 -2.34 -9.25
CA GLY A 36 11.67 -3.14 -8.86
C GLY A 36 10.36 -2.61 -9.47
N LYS A 37 9.24 -2.87 -8.80
CA LYS A 37 7.92 -2.38 -9.21
C LYS A 37 7.69 -0.96 -8.68
N VAL A 38 7.60 0.00 -9.59
CA VAL A 38 7.24 1.40 -9.30
C VAL A 38 6.05 1.81 -10.16
N PRO A 39 5.28 2.85 -9.79
CA PRO A 39 4.29 3.43 -10.69
C PRO A 39 4.94 3.87 -12.01
N PRO A 40 4.20 3.85 -13.13
CA PRO A 40 4.71 4.38 -14.39
C PRO A 40 5.06 5.86 -14.24
N LYS A 41 6.05 6.36 -14.99
CA LYS A 41 6.46 7.77 -14.91
C LYS A 41 5.41 8.69 -15.53
N PRO A 42 5.32 9.96 -15.11
CA PRO A 42 4.42 10.94 -15.74
C PRO A 42 4.69 11.06 -17.26
N PRO A 43 3.63 11.24 -18.08
CA PRO A 43 3.78 11.52 -19.51
C PRO A 43 4.20 12.97 -19.73
N ALA A 44 4.30 13.38 -20.99
CA ALA A 44 4.46 14.79 -21.35
C ALA A 44 3.30 15.65 -20.80
N GLU A 45 3.54 16.93 -20.59
CA GLU A 45 2.51 17.84 -20.09
C GLU A 45 1.31 17.89 -21.04
N HIS A 46 0.15 17.55 -20.49
CA HIS A 46 -1.14 17.58 -21.16
C HIS A 46 -2.22 17.86 -20.10
N PRO A 47 -2.68 19.12 -19.94
CA PRO A 47 -3.66 19.46 -18.92
C PRO A 47 -4.99 18.75 -19.18
N GLY A 48 -5.78 18.57 -18.11
CA GLY A 48 -7.13 18.03 -18.21
C GLY A 48 -8.04 18.84 -19.14
N ASP A 49 -8.88 18.13 -19.91
CA ASP A 49 -9.80 18.69 -20.91
C ASP A 49 -11.26 18.22 -20.71
N GLY A 50 -11.54 17.46 -19.66
CA GLY A 50 -12.85 16.88 -19.39
C GLY A 50 -13.50 17.35 -18.08
N PRO A 51 -14.70 16.84 -17.77
CA PRO A 51 -15.42 17.19 -16.56
C PRO A 51 -14.80 16.62 -15.28
N GLY A 52 -13.92 15.62 -15.38
CA GLY A 52 -13.45 14.83 -14.25
C GLY A 52 -14.35 13.63 -13.96
N VAL A 53 -13.93 12.83 -12.99
CA VAL A 53 -14.66 11.64 -12.52
C VAL A 53 -14.40 11.44 -11.03
N VAL A 54 -15.38 10.87 -10.32
CA VAL A 54 -15.18 10.38 -8.96
C VAL A 54 -15.19 8.85 -9.01
N ILE A 55 -14.09 8.21 -8.62
CA ILE A 55 -14.01 6.75 -8.52
C ILE A 55 -14.07 6.36 -7.06
N ALA A 56 -15.05 5.54 -6.68
CA ALA A 56 -15.13 4.92 -5.37
C ALA A 56 -14.51 3.51 -5.40
N ILE A 57 -13.87 3.10 -4.32
CA ILE A 57 -13.43 1.71 -4.14
C ILE A 57 -14.66 0.81 -3.99
N ASP A 58 -14.80 -0.20 -4.86
CA ASP A 58 -15.86 -1.22 -4.78
C ASP A 58 -15.34 -2.53 -4.16
N LYS A 59 -14.03 -2.78 -4.23
CA LYS A 59 -13.35 -3.89 -3.54
C LYS A 59 -11.98 -3.47 -3.03
N LEU A 60 -11.63 -3.93 -1.83
CA LEU A 60 -10.35 -3.79 -1.18
C LEU A 60 -9.76 -5.18 -0.86
N PHE A 61 -8.44 -5.32 -1.01
CA PHE A 61 -7.69 -6.55 -0.77
C PHE A 61 -6.51 -6.29 0.17
N LEU A 62 -6.43 -7.03 1.27
CA LEU A 62 -5.40 -6.85 2.32
C LEU A 62 -4.15 -7.73 2.13
N GLY A 63 -4.19 -8.69 1.19
CA GLY A 63 -3.06 -9.57 0.88
C GLY A 63 -3.35 -11.07 1.03
N GLU A 64 -4.55 -11.46 1.44
CA GLU A 64 -4.95 -12.87 1.59
C GLU A 64 -5.65 -13.44 0.34
N THR A 65 -5.82 -12.62 -0.69
CA THR A 65 -6.38 -12.96 -2.00
C THR A 65 -5.44 -12.52 -3.13
N ASN A 66 -5.61 -13.08 -4.32
CA ASN A 66 -5.10 -12.48 -5.55
C ASN A 66 -5.99 -11.29 -5.96
N ARG A 67 -5.52 -10.51 -6.95
CA ARG A 67 -6.24 -9.31 -7.46
C ARG A 67 -7.63 -9.59 -8.04
N ASP A 68 -7.90 -10.83 -8.44
CA ASP A 68 -9.22 -11.28 -8.90
C ASP A 68 -10.17 -11.69 -7.75
N GLY A 69 -9.72 -11.60 -6.50
CA GLY A 69 -10.44 -12.00 -5.30
C GLY A 69 -10.30 -13.48 -4.94
N SER A 70 -9.61 -14.30 -5.74
CA SER A 70 -9.39 -15.71 -5.41
C SER A 70 -8.47 -15.85 -4.17
N PRO A 71 -8.76 -16.79 -3.23
CA PRO A 71 -7.95 -16.94 -2.02
C PRO A 71 -6.48 -17.29 -2.29
N ASN A 72 -5.56 -16.58 -1.64
CA ASN A 72 -4.12 -16.83 -1.66
C ASN A 72 -3.46 -16.37 -0.34
N LYS A 73 -3.79 -17.03 0.77
CA LYS A 73 -3.35 -16.63 2.11
C LYS A 73 -1.82 -16.66 2.32
N THR A 74 -1.09 -17.38 1.48
CA THR A 74 0.36 -17.54 1.61
C THR A 74 1.15 -16.53 0.79
N ASN A 75 0.71 -16.23 -0.43
CA ASN A 75 1.48 -15.42 -1.39
C ASN A 75 0.71 -14.22 -1.96
N GLY A 76 -0.56 -14.01 -1.62
CA GLY A 76 -1.36 -12.91 -2.19
C GLY A 76 -0.72 -11.54 -1.95
N TRP A 77 -0.20 -11.33 -0.74
CA TRP A 77 0.47 -10.09 -0.31
C TRP A 77 1.59 -9.64 -1.26
N LYS A 78 2.26 -10.59 -1.92
CA LYS A 78 3.41 -10.33 -2.81
C LYS A 78 3.04 -9.49 -4.03
N GLN A 79 1.76 -9.37 -4.37
CA GLN A 79 1.27 -8.69 -5.57
C GLN A 79 0.86 -7.22 -5.31
N TYR A 80 0.77 -6.82 -4.04
CA TYR A 80 0.24 -5.51 -3.62
C TYR A 80 1.35 -4.64 -3.04
N GLY A 81 1.49 -3.44 -3.59
CA GLY A 81 2.52 -2.47 -3.20
C GLY A 81 3.44 -2.09 -4.34
N PHE A 82 4.50 -1.36 -3.97
CA PHE A 82 5.60 -0.91 -4.82
C PHE A 82 6.93 -1.14 -4.08
N ASN A 83 8.04 -0.98 -4.79
CA ASN A 83 9.34 -0.79 -4.21
C ASN A 83 9.44 0.66 -3.69
N LEU A 84 9.38 0.82 -2.38
CA LEU A 84 9.32 2.09 -1.67
C LEU A 84 10.71 2.63 -1.34
N ASP A 85 11.69 1.76 -1.11
CA ASP A 85 13.04 2.15 -0.70
C ASP A 85 14.09 2.08 -1.84
N GLY A 86 13.67 1.60 -3.01
CA GLY A 86 14.52 1.47 -4.19
C GLY A 86 15.50 0.30 -4.10
N LYS A 87 15.23 -0.72 -3.28
CA LYS A 87 16.07 -1.90 -3.09
C LYS A 87 15.25 -3.16 -3.27
N ILE A 88 15.80 -4.12 -4.00
CA ILE A 88 15.24 -5.47 -4.07
C ILE A 88 15.96 -6.32 -3.04
N SER A 89 15.26 -6.71 -2.00
CA SER A 89 15.84 -7.33 -0.83
C SER A 89 15.56 -8.84 -0.72
N THR A 90 16.52 -9.54 -0.13
CA THR A 90 16.51 -11.00 0.05
C THR A 90 16.92 -11.36 1.47
N THR A 91 16.91 -12.65 1.79
CA THR A 91 17.40 -13.14 3.09
C THR A 91 18.87 -12.79 3.36
N GLU A 92 19.63 -12.47 2.32
CA GLU A 92 21.06 -12.21 2.39
C GLU A 92 21.40 -10.72 2.47
N SER A 93 20.45 -9.82 2.23
CA SER A 93 20.67 -8.36 2.24
C SER A 93 21.34 -7.89 3.52
N LYS A 94 22.20 -6.86 3.38
CA LYS A 94 23.05 -6.31 4.47
C LYS A 94 22.98 -4.79 4.58
N ASP A 95 22.35 -4.16 3.62
CA ASP A 95 22.27 -2.72 3.44
C ASP A 95 20.87 -2.15 3.77
N LEU A 96 20.08 -2.93 4.53
CA LEU A 96 18.80 -2.53 5.10
C LEU A 96 18.95 -2.17 6.59
N CYS A 97 17.96 -1.48 7.15
CA CYS A 97 17.87 -1.25 8.59
C CYS A 97 17.85 -2.56 9.38
N LYS A 98 18.28 -2.47 10.64
CA LYS A 98 18.34 -3.63 11.53
C LYS A 98 16.92 -4.06 11.90
N PRO A 99 16.57 -5.35 11.81
CA PRO A 99 15.24 -5.81 12.19
C PRO A 99 14.94 -5.47 13.65
N ALA A 100 13.72 -5.04 13.92
CA ALA A 100 13.29 -4.66 15.25
C ALA A 100 12.94 -5.88 16.11
N ALA A 101 12.94 -5.68 17.44
CA ALA A 101 12.49 -6.66 18.44
C ALA A 101 13.07 -8.09 18.28
N GLY A 102 14.33 -8.19 17.82
CA GLY A 102 15.04 -9.46 17.65
C GLY A 102 14.60 -10.30 16.46
N ALA A 103 13.87 -9.72 15.50
CA ALA A 103 13.46 -10.43 14.29
C ALA A 103 14.69 -10.90 13.48
N ALA A 104 14.53 -12.03 12.80
CA ALA A 104 15.57 -12.56 11.92
C ALA A 104 15.51 -11.84 10.56
N PRO A 105 16.64 -11.38 10.00
CA PRO A 105 16.72 -10.84 8.64
C PRO A 105 16.01 -11.69 7.58
N ALA A 106 16.18 -13.01 7.66
CA ALA A 106 15.58 -13.94 6.71
C ALA A 106 14.04 -13.95 6.72
N THR A 107 13.41 -13.53 7.81
CA THR A 107 11.95 -13.42 7.91
C THR A 107 11.47 -12.07 7.39
N ILE A 108 12.19 -11.00 7.67
CA ILE A 108 11.71 -9.63 7.43
C ILE A 108 12.08 -9.15 6.04
N TYR A 109 13.37 -9.22 5.69
CA TYR A 109 13.88 -8.61 4.46
C TYR A 109 13.16 -9.07 3.20
N PRO A 110 13.06 -10.38 2.87
CA PRO A 110 12.64 -10.79 1.52
C PRO A 110 11.37 -10.11 1.01
N ASP A 111 11.49 -9.40 -0.12
CA ASP A 111 10.38 -8.64 -0.71
C ASP A 111 9.32 -9.55 -1.36
N GLY A 112 8.23 -8.92 -1.79
CA GLY A 112 7.25 -9.48 -2.69
C GLY A 112 7.76 -9.62 -4.14
N GLU A 113 6.82 -9.81 -5.07
CA GLU A 113 7.16 -9.92 -6.49
C GLU A 113 7.77 -8.60 -6.98
N GLN A 114 8.86 -8.69 -7.78
CA GLN A 114 9.52 -7.51 -8.35
C GLN A 114 9.97 -6.46 -7.30
N GLY A 115 10.37 -6.89 -6.09
CA GLY A 115 10.85 -5.96 -5.05
C GLY A 115 9.74 -5.15 -4.38
N ILE A 116 8.53 -5.70 -4.30
CA ILE A 116 7.42 -5.02 -3.60
C ILE A 116 7.64 -5.08 -2.09
N ASP A 117 7.61 -3.91 -1.45
CA ASP A 117 7.59 -3.76 0.00
C ASP A 117 6.15 -3.91 0.53
N ASN A 118 5.89 -5.00 1.24
CA ASN A 118 4.60 -5.22 1.89
C ASN A 118 4.70 -6.14 3.11
N SER A 119 5.47 -5.70 4.11
CA SER A 119 5.61 -6.41 5.39
C SER A 119 4.29 -6.49 6.15
N PHE A 120 3.37 -5.53 5.97
CA PHE A 120 2.00 -5.63 6.49
C PHE A 120 1.32 -6.92 6.02
N GLY A 121 1.23 -7.14 4.70
CA GLY A 121 0.61 -8.34 4.15
C GLY A 121 1.37 -9.63 4.48
N LYS A 122 2.70 -9.57 4.60
CA LYS A 122 3.55 -10.72 4.93
C LYS A 122 3.50 -11.13 6.41
N ASN A 123 3.64 -10.17 7.32
CA ASN A 123 3.92 -10.40 8.73
C ASN A 123 2.76 -9.99 9.65
N ILE A 124 1.96 -8.98 9.30
CA ILE A 124 0.85 -8.49 10.13
C ILE A 124 -0.47 -9.19 9.80
N LEU A 125 -0.72 -9.48 8.51
CA LEU A 125 -1.99 -10.05 8.07
C LEU A 125 -2.34 -11.38 8.76
N SER A 126 -1.35 -12.19 9.15
CA SER A 126 -1.58 -13.42 9.90
C SER A 126 -2.24 -13.21 11.27
N ILE A 127 -1.96 -12.07 11.92
CA ILE A 127 -2.59 -11.67 13.19
C ILE A 127 -4.06 -11.33 12.93
N ILE A 128 -4.33 -10.55 11.87
CA ILE A 128 -5.69 -10.19 11.45
C ILE A 128 -6.49 -11.44 11.09
N LEU A 129 -5.90 -12.37 10.35
CA LEU A 129 -6.51 -13.65 9.96
C LEU A 129 -6.85 -14.56 11.16
N GLY A 130 -6.17 -14.36 12.29
CA GLY A 130 -6.51 -15.04 13.55
C GLY A 130 -7.78 -14.51 14.21
N LEU A 131 -8.18 -13.27 13.90
CA LEU A 131 -9.39 -12.62 14.42
C LEU A 131 -10.56 -12.73 13.44
N GLU A 132 -10.30 -12.48 12.16
CA GLU A 132 -11.26 -12.53 11.05
C GLU A 132 -10.67 -13.41 9.94
N PRO A 133 -11.18 -14.62 9.69
CA PRO A 133 -10.61 -15.56 8.72
C PRO A 133 -10.63 -15.11 7.25
N ALA A 134 -11.45 -14.11 6.90
CA ALA A 134 -11.59 -13.58 5.55
C ALA A 134 -11.80 -12.04 5.55
N PRO A 135 -10.81 -11.25 5.99
CA PRO A 135 -11.00 -9.83 6.29
C PRO A 135 -11.32 -8.99 5.05
N SER A 136 -10.73 -9.26 3.89
CA SER A 136 -11.11 -8.59 2.64
C SER A 136 -12.54 -8.95 2.22
N THR A 137 -13.03 -10.15 2.52
CA THR A 137 -14.44 -10.50 2.24
C THR A 137 -15.37 -9.68 3.13
N ALA A 138 -15.13 -9.61 4.43
CA ALA A 138 -15.94 -8.81 5.37
C ALA A 138 -15.92 -7.30 5.03
N ILE A 139 -14.76 -6.77 4.63
CA ILE A 139 -14.64 -5.39 4.15
C ILE A 139 -15.46 -5.18 2.88
N ASN A 140 -15.34 -6.09 1.91
CA ASN A 140 -16.05 -5.97 0.63
C ASN A 140 -17.56 -6.15 0.77
N GLU A 141 -18.02 -6.96 1.72
CA GLU A 141 -19.43 -7.02 2.11
C GLU A 141 -19.91 -5.65 2.60
N SER A 142 -19.17 -5.02 3.51
CA SER A 142 -19.49 -3.66 4.02
C SER A 142 -19.51 -2.60 2.91
N ILE A 143 -18.57 -2.65 1.96
CA ILE A 143 -18.55 -1.74 0.80
C ILE A 143 -19.76 -2.01 -0.11
N SER A 144 -20.08 -3.28 -0.35
CA SER A 144 -21.21 -3.68 -1.20
C SER A 144 -22.59 -3.37 -0.61
N GLU A 145 -22.66 -3.24 0.73
CA GLU A 145 -23.84 -2.78 1.46
C GLU A 145 -23.93 -1.26 1.56
N GLY A 146 -22.91 -0.53 1.06
CA GLY A 146 -22.88 0.93 1.08
C GLY A 146 -22.39 1.54 2.40
N SER A 147 -21.82 0.76 3.32
CA SER A 147 -21.46 1.26 4.66
C SER A 147 -20.32 2.30 4.64
N PHE A 148 -19.37 2.16 3.72
CA PHE A 148 -18.29 3.12 3.49
C PHE A 148 -17.62 2.87 2.14
N THR A 149 -16.83 3.85 1.67
CA THR A 149 -15.86 3.68 0.59
C THR A 149 -14.75 4.74 0.69
N VAL A 150 -13.74 4.66 -0.16
CA VAL A 150 -12.77 5.73 -0.40
C VAL A 150 -13.01 6.25 -1.82
N MET A 151 -13.08 7.57 -1.98
CA MET A 151 -13.37 8.19 -3.26
C MET A 151 -12.22 9.06 -3.75
N PHE A 152 -11.91 8.94 -5.04
CA PHE A 152 -10.93 9.71 -5.78
C PHE A 152 -11.66 10.67 -6.72
N ASP A 153 -11.75 11.95 -6.35
CA ASP A 153 -12.25 13.02 -7.23
C ASP A 153 -11.12 13.52 -8.13
N ILE A 154 -11.09 13.05 -9.37
CA ILE A 154 -10.05 13.31 -10.36
C ILE A 154 -10.52 14.42 -11.29
N GLN A 155 -10.05 15.63 -11.02
CA GLN A 155 -10.55 16.83 -11.67
C GLN A 155 -9.95 17.01 -13.06
N GLY A 156 -10.78 17.38 -14.03
CA GLY A 156 -10.33 17.67 -15.40
C GLY A 156 -10.08 16.44 -16.26
N LEU A 157 -10.30 15.21 -15.75
CA LEU A 157 -10.16 14.00 -16.54
C LEU A 157 -11.16 14.00 -17.71
N GLY A 158 -10.67 13.82 -18.93
CA GLY A 158 -11.46 13.61 -20.14
C GLY A 158 -11.32 12.19 -20.67
N SER A 159 -11.43 12.02 -21.99
CA SER A 159 -11.39 10.71 -22.66
C SER A 159 -10.01 10.31 -23.21
N GLY A 160 -8.99 11.15 -23.01
CA GLY A 160 -7.63 10.89 -23.47
C GLY A 160 -6.89 9.90 -22.56
N THR A 161 -5.92 9.17 -23.09
CA THR A 161 -5.19 8.16 -22.31
C THR A 161 -4.03 8.72 -21.50
N GLU A 162 -3.74 10.02 -21.66
CA GLU A 162 -2.62 10.72 -21.01
C GLU A 162 -3.05 12.10 -20.53
N TYR A 163 -2.73 12.42 -19.27
CA TYR A 163 -2.94 13.73 -18.66
C TYR A 163 -1.84 14.02 -17.63
N ASN A 164 -1.26 15.21 -17.65
CA ASN A 164 -0.27 15.66 -16.68
C ASN A 164 -0.18 17.20 -16.63
N PRO A 165 -0.39 17.87 -15.48
CA PRO A 165 -0.92 17.32 -14.23
C PRO A 165 -2.45 17.35 -14.18
N LEU A 166 -3.02 16.50 -13.33
CA LEU A 166 -4.39 16.57 -12.82
C LEU A 166 -4.35 16.81 -11.31
N THR A 167 -5.42 17.41 -10.77
CA THR A 167 -5.64 17.47 -9.32
C THR A 167 -6.58 16.36 -8.93
N THR A 168 -6.16 15.52 -7.99
CA THR A 168 -7.04 14.51 -7.37
C THR A 168 -7.25 14.82 -5.90
N ARG A 169 -8.48 14.71 -5.43
CA ARG A 169 -8.84 14.82 -4.01
C ARG A 169 -9.32 13.48 -3.50
N LEU A 170 -8.88 13.10 -2.32
CA LEU A 170 -9.34 11.88 -1.66
C LEU A 170 -10.43 12.20 -0.65
N TYR A 171 -11.51 11.43 -0.65
CA TYR A 171 -12.61 11.54 0.30
C TYR A 171 -12.89 10.19 0.96
N ALA A 172 -13.39 10.23 2.20
CA ALA A 172 -13.96 9.07 2.85
C ALA A 172 -15.48 9.12 2.69
N GLY A 173 -16.05 8.06 2.13
CA GLY A 173 -17.49 7.88 2.01
C GLY A 173 -18.11 7.47 3.35
N ALA A 174 -19.22 8.11 3.71
CA ALA A 174 -20.06 7.71 4.83
C ALA A 174 -20.97 6.54 4.44
N GLU A 175 -21.94 6.19 5.28
CA GLU A 175 -22.96 5.22 4.88
C GLU A 175 -23.83 5.82 3.77
N LEU A 176 -24.06 5.05 2.71
CA LEU A 176 -24.95 5.38 1.62
C LEU A 176 -26.39 5.17 2.08
N VAL A 177 -27.21 6.21 1.97
CA VAL A 177 -28.61 6.21 2.42
C VAL A 177 -29.54 6.70 1.31
N ASP A 178 -30.77 6.21 1.32
CA ASP A 178 -31.82 6.67 0.42
C ASP A 178 -32.40 8.03 0.84
N ALA A 179 -33.38 8.53 0.08
CA ALA A 179 -34.03 9.82 0.36
C ALA A 179 -34.76 9.89 1.72
N THR A 180 -34.98 8.75 2.38
CA THR A 180 -35.59 8.66 3.71
C THR A 180 -34.56 8.50 4.84
N GLY A 181 -33.27 8.37 4.48
CA GLY A 181 -32.17 8.13 5.43
C GLY A 181 -31.98 6.65 5.78
N ALA A 182 -32.59 5.73 5.05
CA ALA A 182 -32.38 4.29 5.25
C ALA A 182 -31.15 3.80 4.48
N SER A 183 -30.35 2.92 5.09
CA SER A 183 -29.18 2.30 4.46
C SER A 183 -29.53 1.69 3.11
N MET A 184 -28.67 1.87 2.12
CA MET A 184 -28.86 1.30 0.79
C MET A 184 -27.55 0.81 0.17
N ALA A 185 -27.66 -0.26 -0.62
CA ALA A 185 -26.55 -0.74 -1.42
C ALA A 185 -26.32 0.17 -2.65
N PRO A 186 -25.06 0.44 -3.03
CA PRO A 186 -24.70 1.14 -4.26
C PRO A 186 -25.12 0.36 -5.50
N LYS A 187 -25.43 1.09 -6.57
CA LYS A 187 -25.76 0.52 -7.89
C LYS A 187 -24.52 0.26 -8.74
N TRP A 188 -23.46 1.03 -8.51
CA TRP A 188 -22.22 1.04 -9.29
C TRP A 188 -22.45 1.38 -10.77
N ASP A 189 -23.38 2.29 -11.05
CA ASP A 189 -23.73 2.74 -12.41
C ASP A 189 -23.29 4.18 -12.71
N GLY A 190 -22.50 4.80 -11.83
CA GLY A 190 -22.09 6.20 -11.92
C GLY A 190 -23.10 7.20 -11.34
N THR A 191 -24.25 6.74 -10.82
CA THR A 191 -25.29 7.63 -10.28
C THR A 191 -25.37 7.65 -8.76
N ASP A 192 -24.62 6.80 -8.08
CA ASP A 192 -24.57 6.77 -6.62
C ASP A 192 -23.98 8.09 -6.08
N MET A 193 -24.79 8.86 -5.36
CA MET A 193 -24.33 10.08 -4.68
C MET A 193 -23.85 9.72 -3.28
N TRP A 194 -22.55 9.51 -3.13
CA TRP A 194 -21.99 9.00 -1.89
C TRP A 194 -21.69 10.13 -0.90
N PRO A 195 -22.30 10.14 0.30
CA PRO A 195 -22.08 11.21 1.26
C PRO A 195 -20.62 11.27 1.75
N VAL A 196 -20.09 12.47 1.94
CA VAL A 196 -18.68 12.68 2.35
C VAL A 196 -18.58 12.79 3.86
N ARG A 197 -17.64 12.05 4.46
CA ARG A 197 -17.31 12.17 5.89
C ARG A 197 -16.58 13.50 6.19
N PRO A 198 -17.08 14.32 7.13
CA PRO A 198 -16.47 15.61 7.45
C PRO A 198 -15.07 15.51 8.05
N GLU A 199 -14.69 14.36 8.62
CA GLU A 199 -13.40 14.14 9.28
C GLU A 199 -12.20 14.21 8.32
N LEU A 200 -12.43 14.00 7.02
CA LEU A 200 -11.40 14.14 5.98
C LEU A 200 -11.41 15.52 5.30
N LEU A 201 -12.16 16.49 5.85
CA LEU A 201 -12.25 17.87 5.35
C LEU A 201 -11.52 18.85 6.30
N ASN A 202 -10.78 19.82 5.74
CA ASN A 202 -10.16 20.88 6.53
C ASN A 202 -11.23 21.80 7.16
N ASP A 203 -12.31 22.06 6.42
CA ASP A 203 -13.53 22.68 6.91
C ASP A 203 -14.68 21.65 6.80
N PRO A 204 -15.27 21.21 7.91
CA PRO A 204 -16.31 20.16 7.91
C PRO A 204 -17.62 20.59 7.22
N THR A 205 -17.70 21.82 6.72
CA THR A 205 -18.86 22.35 5.97
C THR A 205 -18.56 22.64 4.50
N ASP A 206 -17.32 22.49 4.06
CA ASP A 206 -16.89 22.70 2.68
C ASP A 206 -16.38 21.38 2.06
N ILE A 207 -17.18 20.80 1.17
CA ILE A 207 -16.86 19.55 0.47
C ILE A 207 -15.60 19.69 -0.40
N THR A 208 -15.22 20.90 -0.80
CA THR A 208 -14.01 21.14 -1.60
C THR A 208 -12.75 21.20 -0.74
N SER A 209 -12.86 21.07 0.58
CA SER A 209 -11.74 21.29 1.51
C SER A 209 -10.98 20.02 1.91
N SER A 210 -11.03 18.93 1.11
CA SER A 210 -10.34 17.67 1.43
C SER A 210 -8.93 17.87 2.00
N LYS A 211 -8.61 17.14 3.08
CA LYS A 211 -7.30 17.12 3.72
C LYS A 211 -6.23 16.46 2.86
N VAL A 212 -6.63 15.60 1.91
CA VAL A 212 -5.73 14.82 1.07
C VAL A 212 -5.90 15.26 -0.38
N VAL A 213 -4.90 15.98 -0.87
CA VAL A 213 -4.88 16.52 -2.23
C VAL A 213 -3.60 16.08 -2.92
N PHE A 214 -3.74 15.55 -4.12
CA PHE A 214 -2.68 15.17 -5.03
C PHE A 214 -2.65 16.16 -6.21
N PRO A 215 -1.96 17.31 -6.07
CA PRO A 215 -2.00 18.38 -7.07
C PRO A 215 -1.20 18.06 -8.33
N GLN A 216 -0.40 16.98 -8.31
CA GLN A 216 0.47 16.54 -9.39
C GLN A 216 0.18 15.08 -9.77
N SER A 217 -1.07 14.63 -9.58
CA SER A 217 -1.51 13.35 -10.11
C SER A 217 -1.50 13.39 -11.64
N TYR A 218 -1.43 12.23 -12.28
CA TYR A 218 -1.39 12.13 -13.75
C TYR A 218 -2.02 10.82 -14.21
N VAL A 219 -2.30 10.75 -15.50
CA VAL A 219 -2.71 9.53 -16.20
C VAL A 219 -1.71 9.28 -17.32
N VAL A 220 -1.23 8.05 -17.45
CA VAL A 220 -0.38 7.59 -18.57
C VAL A 220 -0.84 6.21 -18.99
N ASP A 221 -1.09 6.01 -20.28
CA ASP A 221 -1.60 4.74 -20.82
C ASP A 221 -2.84 4.22 -20.05
N ASN A 222 -3.76 5.11 -19.66
CA ASN A 222 -4.93 4.84 -18.79
C ASN A 222 -4.62 4.43 -17.34
N THR A 223 -3.37 4.46 -16.89
CA THR A 223 -3.02 4.30 -15.47
C THR A 223 -2.99 5.66 -14.80
N TRP A 224 -3.88 5.88 -13.85
CA TRP A 224 -3.79 7.01 -12.93
C TRP A 224 -2.73 6.74 -11.86
N VAL A 225 -1.98 7.79 -11.51
CA VAL A 225 -1.01 7.77 -10.41
C VAL A 225 -1.16 9.04 -9.56
N SER A 226 -1.07 8.91 -8.24
CA SER A 226 -1.21 10.01 -7.28
C SER A 226 -0.13 11.11 -7.41
N GLY A 227 0.96 10.85 -8.14
CA GLY A 227 2.09 11.78 -8.21
C GLY A 227 2.96 11.73 -6.95
N THR A 228 3.26 12.90 -6.38
CA THR A 228 4.10 13.00 -5.18
C THR A 228 3.49 12.22 -4.00
N PRO A 229 4.27 11.40 -3.27
CA PRO A 229 3.80 10.70 -2.09
C PRO A 229 3.21 11.63 -1.03
N GLY A 230 2.13 11.20 -0.37
CA GLY A 230 1.43 11.97 0.66
C GLY A 230 1.24 11.18 1.97
N SER A 231 0.41 11.71 2.86
CA SER A 231 -0.06 10.96 4.03
C SER A 231 -1.56 10.73 3.91
N VAL A 232 -2.01 9.51 4.16
CA VAL A 232 -3.42 9.11 4.07
C VAL A 232 -3.82 8.32 5.30
N ASN A 233 -4.97 8.67 5.88
CA ASN A 233 -5.58 7.91 6.96
C ASN A 233 -6.73 7.08 6.39
N LEU A 234 -6.56 5.75 6.39
CA LEU A 234 -7.57 4.81 5.95
C LEU A 234 -8.21 4.16 7.19
N SER A 235 -9.51 4.33 7.37
CA SER A 235 -10.26 3.66 8.44
C SER A 235 -10.98 2.46 7.85
N LEU A 236 -10.63 1.25 8.31
CA LEU A 236 -11.21 -0.01 7.85
C LEU A 236 -12.08 -0.59 8.96
N SER A 237 -13.33 -0.93 8.65
CA SER A 237 -14.17 -1.71 9.56
C SER A 237 -13.91 -3.20 9.35
N VAL A 238 -13.42 -3.90 10.39
CA VAL A 238 -13.22 -5.35 10.39
C VAL A 238 -14.02 -5.94 11.55
N SER A 239 -15.07 -6.69 11.21
CA SER A 239 -15.96 -7.36 12.16
C SER A 239 -16.50 -6.42 13.26
N GLY A 240 -16.82 -5.17 12.90
CA GLY A 240 -17.39 -4.15 13.79
C GLY A 240 -16.37 -3.26 14.50
N TYR A 241 -15.06 -3.46 14.30
CA TYR A 241 -14.01 -2.62 14.87
C TYR A 241 -13.31 -1.80 13.80
N ALA A 242 -13.03 -0.53 14.10
CA ALA A 242 -12.27 0.35 13.21
C ALA A 242 -10.75 0.15 13.39
N LEU A 243 -10.08 -0.27 12.34
CA LEU A 243 -8.63 -0.24 12.19
C LEU A 243 -8.23 1.01 11.41
N ASN A 244 -7.63 1.98 12.09
CA ASN A 244 -7.10 3.18 11.43
C ASN A 244 -5.66 2.94 10.99
N LEU A 245 -5.40 3.10 9.71
CA LEU A 245 -4.10 2.98 9.09
C LEU A 245 -3.63 4.37 8.64
N THR A 246 -2.71 4.94 9.39
CA THR A 246 -1.99 6.16 8.99
C THR A 246 -0.84 5.77 8.09
N ILE A 247 -1.03 5.89 6.78
CA ILE A 247 -0.07 5.53 5.74
C ILE A 247 0.71 6.79 5.35
N SER A 248 1.99 6.87 5.73
CA SER A 248 2.93 7.89 5.25
C SER A 248 3.55 7.48 3.91
N GLN A 249 4.07 8.45 3.16
CA GLN A 249 4.64 8.21 1.82
C GLN A 249 3.69 7.43 0.89
N ALA A 250 2.39 7.67 1.07
CA ALA A 250 1.33 6.98 0.36
C ALA A 250 1.41 7.31 -1.13
N THR A 251 1.64 6.28 -1.94
CA THR A 251 1.62 6.32 -3.40
C THR A 251 0.52 5.41 -3.89
N MET A 252 -0.30 5.90 -4.80
CA MET A 252 -1.48 5.18 -5.28
C MET A 252 -1.49 5.15 -6.80
N SER A 253 -2.00 4.05 -7.36
CA SER A 253 -2.28 3.93 -8.78
C SER A 253 -3.53 3.09 -9.04
N MET A 254 -4.11 3.24 -10.22
CA MET A 254 -5.16 2.35 -10.74
C MET A 254 -5.20 2.41 -12.26
N ASP A 255 -5.62 1.32 -12.90
CA ASP A 255 -5.80 1.25 -14.34
C ASP A 255 -7.27 1.49 -14.68
N PHE A 256 -7.57 2.50 -15.47
CA PHE A 256 -8.92 2.76 -15.93
C PHE A 256 -9.36 1.80 -17.03
N ASP A 257 -10.67 1.56 -17.11
CA ASP A 257 -11.29 1.05 -18.33
C ASP A 257 -11.38 2.12 -19.42
N ALA A 258 -11.87 1.73 -20.60
CA ALA A 258 -11.82 2.58 -21.79
C ALA A 258 -12.68 3.85 -21.71
N ASP A 259 -13.70 3.89 -20.84
CA ASP A 259 -14.55 5.06 -20.62
C ASP A 259 -14.26 5.80 -19.31
N HIS A 260 -13.20 5.41 -18.60
CA HIS A 260 -12.76 5.97 -17.31
C HIS A 260 -13.84 5.93 -16.24
N LYS A 261 -14.71 4.91 -16.27
CA LYS A 261 -15.76 4.71 -15.26
C LYS A 261 -15.48 3.56 -14.32
N GLY A 262 -14.66 2.62 -14.73
CA GLY A 262 -14.17 1.52 -13.91
C GLY A 262 -12.67 1.65 -13.70
N ALA A 263 -12.20 1.10 -12.58
CA ALA A 263 -10.80 1.02 -12.26
C ALA A 263 -10.44 -0.38 -11.76
N VAL A 264 -9.34 -0.93 -12.26
CA VAL A 264 -8.79 -2.23 -11.87
C VAL A 264 -7.31 -2.08 -11.50
N ASN A 265 -6.72 -3.16 -10.98
CA ASN A 265 -5.31 -3.19 -10.56
C ASN A 265 -4.91 -2.06 -9.59
N GLY A 266 -5.88 -1.50 -8.86
CA GLY A 266 -5.66 -0.46 -7.87
C GLY A 266 -4.63 -0.91 -6.85
N THR A 267 -3.74 0.01 -6.48
CA THR A 267 -2.71 -0.21 -5.46
C THR A 267 -2.62 1.02 -4.57
N ILE A 268 -2.64 0.82 -3.24
CA ILE A 268 -2.25 1.80 -2.23
C ILE A 268 -0.99 1.26 -1.58
N ALA A 269 0.12 1.99 -1.64
CA ALA A 269 1.37 1.59 -1.01
C ALA A 269 1.91 2.72 -0.13
N GLY A 270 2.65 2.39 0.93
CA GLY A 270 3.33 3.38 1.77
C GLY A 270 3.89 2.75 3.04
N VAL A 271 4.06 3.55 4.08
CA VAL A 271 4.68 3.13 5.34
C VAL A 271 3.76 3.41 6.52
N LEU A 272 3.62 2.44 7.41
CA LEU A 272 2.97 2.58 8.71
C LEU A 272 4.03 2.82 9.77
N GLU A 273 3.90 3.85 10.60
CA GLU A 273 4.76 3.98 11.78
C GLU A 273 4.42 2.88 12.80
N THR A 274 5.43 2.12 13.21
CA THR A 274 5.22 0.85 13.94
C THR A 274 4.46 1.05 15.26
N GLU A 275 4.85 2.03 16.08
CA GLU A 275 4.20 2.26 17.38
C GLU A 275 2.81 2.90 17.24
N VAL A 276 2.55 3.62 16.13
CA VAL A 276 1.21 4.13 15.79
C VAL A 276 0.29 2.95 15.45
N LEU A 277 0.75 2.02 14.59
CA LEU A 277 -0.01 0.82 14.25
C LEU A 277 -0.29 -0.05 15.49
N ILE A 278 0.69 -0.21 16.37
CA ILE A 278 0.52 -0.93 17.66
C ILE A 278 -0.60 -0.30 18.49
N THR A 279 -0.65 1.03 18.55
CA THR A 279 -1.69 1.75 19.30
C THR A 279 -3.08 1.47 18.73
N GLU A 280 -3.23 1.43 17.41
CA GLU A 280 -4.51 1.13 16.76
C GLU A 280 -4.90 -0.35 16.88
N LEU A 281 -3.96 -1.28 16.68
CA LEU A 281 -4.24 -2.71 16.84
C LEU A 281 -4.58 -3.10 18.28
N LYS A 282 -4.02 -2.42 19.29
CA LYS A 282 -4.45 -2.60 20.69
C LYS A 282 -5.93 -2.32 20.89
N LYS A 283 -6.45 -1.25 20.28
CA LYS A 283 -7.88 -0.90 20.36
C LYS A 283 -8.74 -1.99 19.73
N VAL A 284 -8.34 -2.49 18.56
CA VAL A 284 -9.06 -3.59 17.88
C VAL A 284 -9.06 -4.85 18.76
N VAL A 285 -7.89 -5.31 19.17
CA VAL A 285 -7.73 -6.57 19.94
C VAL A 285 -8.42 -6.48 21.31
N GLY A 286 -8.30 -5.35 22.00
CA GLY A 286 -8.98 -5.11 23.27
C GLY A 286 -10.50 -5.06 23.14
N GLY A 287 -10.99 -4.58 22.00
CA GLY A 287 -12.40 -4.61 21.66
C GLY A 287 -12.97 -6.03 21.58
N PHE A 288 -12.23 -6.96 20.95
CA PHE A 288 -12.63 -8.37 20.88
C PHE A 288 -12.54 -9.07 22.24
N GLN A 289 -11.48 -8.80 22.99
CA GLN A 289 -11.25 -9.43 24.28
C GLN A 289 -10.60 -8.43 25.24
N PRO A 290 -11.36 -7.86 26.20
CA PRO A 290 -10.85 -6.84 27.13
C PRO A 290 -9.62 -7.28 27.94
N SER A 291 -9.44 -8.58 28.18
CA SER A 291 -8.25 -9.11 28.85
C SER A 291 -6.97 -9.02 28.00
N LEU A 292 -7.06 -8.60 26.74
CA LEU A 292 -5.94 -8.33 25.84
C LEU A 292 -5.58 -6.83 25.79
N CYS A 293 -6.20 -5.98 26.62
CA CYS A 293 -5.75 -4.60 26.80
C CYS A 293 -4.47 -4.50 27.64
N GLU A 294 -4.19 -5.50 28.49
CA GLU A 294 -3.01 -5.54 29.37
C GLU A 294 -2.47 -6.97 29.54
N GLY A 295 -1.20 -7.10 29.97
CA GLY A 295 -0.59 -8.37 30.35
C GLY A 295 0.39 -8.97 29.32
N SER A 296 1.00 -10.10 29.67
CA SER A 296 2.09 -10.70 28.88
C SER A 296 1.64 -11.24 27.51
N THR A 297 0.37 -11.60 27.36
CA THR A 297 -0.17 -12.13 26.10
C THR A 297 -0.19 -11.05 25.02
N ILE A 298 -0.72 -9.87 25.33
CA ILE A 298 -0.73 -8.75 24.38
C ILE A 298 0.70 -8.30 24.05
N GLU A 299 1.61 -8.24 25.03
CA GLU A 299 3.01 -7.90 24.77
C GLU A 299 3.69 -8.84 23.77
N GLY A 300 3.31 -10.12 23.74
CA GLY A 300 3.74 -11.06 22.70
C GLY A 300 3.30 -10.63 21.29
N ILE A 301 2.02 -10.24 21.14
CA ILE A 301 1.46 -9.75 19.87
C ILE A 301 2.11 -8.42 19.47
N LEU A 302 2.30 -7.50 20.42
CA LEU A 302 2.97 -6.21 20.15
C LEU A 302 4.39 -6.42 19.65
N ASN A 303 5.13 -7.35 20.27
CA ASN A 303 6.47 -7.68 19.82
C ASN A 303 6.46 -8.32 18.43
N GLN A 304 5.47 -9.14 18.08
CA GLN A 304 5.31 -9.64 16.70
C GLN A 304 5.07 -8.48 15.71
N ILE A 305 4.27 -7.48 16.09
CA ILE A 305 4.06 -6.30 15.24
C ILE A 305 5.37 -5.50 15.09
N ARG A 306 6.12 -5.29 16.17
CA ARG A 306 7.46 -4.65 16.10
C ARG A 306 8.42 -5.45 15.23
N GLN A 307 8.38 -6.77 15.31
CA GLN A 307 9.22 -7.63 14.47
C GLN A 307 8.92 -7.47 12.98
N ALA A 308 7.71 -7.02 12.61
CA ALA A 308 7.35 -6.77 11.22
C ALA A 308 7.97 -5.49 10.63
N SER A 309 8.63 -4.64 11.41
CA SER A 309 9.26 -3.43 10.86
C SER A 309 10.42 -3.79 9.92
N ASP A 310 10.30 -3.39 8.66
CA ASP A 310 11.20 -3.72 7.54
C ASP A 310 11.84 -2.49 6.90
N ILE A 311 11.31 -1.30 7.18
CA ILE A 311 11.71 -0.03 6.58
C ILE A 311 11.81 1.07 7.65
N MET A 312 12.44 2.20 7.33
CA MET A 312 12.33 3.40 8.16
C MET A 312 10.98 4.09 7.90
N LYS A 313 10.43 4.79 8.90
CA LYS A 313 9.12 5.46 8.79
C LYS A 313 9.02 6.56 7.73
N ASP A 314 10.16 7.01 7.20
CA ASP A 314 10.28 7.95 6.09
C ASP A 314 10.42 7.25 4.72
N GLY A 315 10.38 5.92 4.67
CA GLY A 315 10.54 5.12 3.45
C GLY A 315 11.99 4.82 3.07
N THR A 316 12.97 5.20 3.91
CA THR A 316 14.39 4.95 3.62
C THR A 316 14.91 3.68 4.28
N GLN A 317 16.17 3.35 3.99
CA GLN A 317 16.94 2.28 4.62
C GLN A 317 18.23 2.83 5.21
N ASP A 318 18.51 2.51 6.49
CA ASP A 318 19.77 2.84 7.16
C ASP A 318 20.28 1.65 8.01
N PRO A 319 21.34 0.95 7.58
CA PRO A 319 21.93 -0.19 8.30
C PRO A 319 22.44 0.12 9.70
N ALA A 320 22.67 1.40 10.03
CA ALA A 320 23.06 1.80 11.37
C ALA A 320 21.87 1.80 12.34
N GLN A 321 20.65 2.02 11.83
CA GLN A 321 19.43 2.20 12.60
C GLN A 321 18.57 0.92 12.66
N THR A 322 17.65 0.90 13.62
CA THR A 322 16.63 -0.14 13.72
C THR A 322 15.40 0.29 12.92
N CYS A 323 14.82 -0.62 12.14
CA CYS A 323 13.59 -0.36 11.39
C CYS A 323 12.47 0.09 12.33
N ASN A 324 11.70 1.10 11.93
CA ASN A 324 10.61 1.67 12.72
C ASN A 324 9.35 1.97 11.90
N GLY A 325 9.37 1.63 10.61
CA GLY A 325 8.22 1.59 9.71
C GLY A 325 7.91 0.17 9.29
N ILE A 326 6.65 -0.06 8.93
CA ILE A 326 6.16 -1.29 8.30
C ILE A 326 5.65 -0.91 6.92
N SER A 327 6.25 -1.46 5.87
CA SER A 327 5.74 -1.27 4.51
C SER A 327 4.35 -1.90 4.36
N ILE A 328 3.46 -1.21 3.66
CA ILE A 328 2.10 -1.68 3.40
C ILE A 328 1.78 -1.55 1.91
N GLY A 329 1.15 -2.59 1.37
CA GLY A 329 0.56 -2.61 0.05
C GLY A 329 -0.84 -3.22 0.10
N LEU A 330 -1.85 -2.46 -0.34
CA LEU A 330 -3.24 -2.89 -0.47
C LEU A 330 -3.66 -2.87 -1.93
N GLY A 331 -4.48 -3.83 -2.33
CA GLY A 331 -5.09 -3.86 -3.66
C GLY A 331 -6.50 -3.30 -3.63
N PHE A 332 -6.97 -2.73 -4.75
CA PHE A 332 -8.37 -2.36 -4.90
C PHE A 332 -8.87 -2.43 -6.35
N SER A 333 -10.19 -2.41 -6.51
CA SER A 333 -10.88 -1.97 -7.74
C SER A 333 -11.81 -0.81 -7.41
N GLY A 334 -12.29 -0.10 -8.43
CA GLY A 334 -13.22 0.99 -8.23
C GLY A 334 -14.22 1.17 -9.36
N GLN A 335 -15.26 1.94 -9.05
CA GLN A 335 -16.38 2.27 -9.94
C GLN A 335 -16.72 3.75 -9.81
N ALA A 336 -17.21 4.35 -10.89
CA ALA A 336 -17.65 5.72 -10.90
C ALA A 336 -18.83 5.94 -9.97
N VAL A 337 -18.80 7.06 -9.25
CA VAL A 337 -19.85 7.57 -8.37
C VAL A 337 -19.93 9.09 -8.50
N GLN A 338 -20.74 9.74 -7.68
CA GLN A 338 -20.78 11.19 -7.50
C GLN A 338 -20.52 11.52 -6.03
N LEU A 339 -19.91 12.67 -5.78
CA LEU A 339 -19.88 13.21 -4.42
C LEU A 339 -21.30 13.64 -4.02
N GLY A 340 -21.81 13.07 -2.94
CA GLY A 340 -23.05 13.50 -2.30
C GLY A 340 -22.82 14.62 -1.30
N ASP A 341 -23.83 14.88 -0.46
CA ASP A 341 -23.74 15.87 0.62
C ASP A 341 -22.71 15.49 1.69
N ILE A 342 -22.32 16.44 2.53
CA ILE A 342 -21.50 16.15 3.71
C ILE A 342 -22.38 15.44 4.76
N ALA A 343 -21.95 14.26 5.18
CA ALA A 343 -22.64 13.47 6.19
C ALA A 343 -22.51 14.10 7.59
N ALA A 344 -23.30 13.60 8.53
CA ALA A 344 -23.05 13.87 9.95
C ALA A 344 -21.67 13.34 10.37
N ALA A 345 -21.05 14.01 11.34
CA ALA A 345 -19.83 13.53 11.94
C ALA A 345 -20.06 12.16 12.59
N SER A 346 -19.08 11.27 12.43
CA SER A 346 -19.06 9.94 12.98
C SER A 346 -19.02 10.02 14.51
N GLU A 347 -19.77 9.15 15.18
CA GLU A 347 -19.65 9.04 16.63
C GLU A 347 -18.26 8.53 17.01
N PRO A 348 -17.57 9.16 17.97
CA PRO A 348 -16.31 8.66 18.48
C PRO A 348 -16.49 7.23 18.99
N GLN A 349 -15.72 6.30 18.43
CA GLN A 349 -15.74 4.93 18.94
C GLN A 349 -15.12 4.89 20.34
N PRO A 350 -15.77 4.26 21.32
CA PRO A 350 -15.21 4.13 22.66
C PRO A 350 -13.92 3.32 22.57
N ASP A 351 -12.88 3.77 23.26
CA ASP A 351 -11.64 3.00 23.39
C ASP A 351 -11.89 1.83 24.35
N PRO A 352 -11.90 0.58 23.86
CA PRO A 352 -12.19 -0.58 24.71
C PRO A 352 -11.08 -0.84 25.73
N CYS A 353 -9.91 -0.22 25.56
CA CYS A 353 -8.79 -0.28 26.49
C CYS A 353 -8.66 0.98 27.35
N ALA A 354 -9.57 1.96 27.23
CA ALA A 354 -9.57 3.08 28.16
C ALA A 354 -9.92 2.60 29.58
N PRO A 355 -9.24 3.11 30.62
CA PRO A 355 -9.61 2.81 32.00
C PRO A 355 -11.06 3.23 32.24
N ALA A 356 -11.83 2.38 32.92
CA ALA A 356 -13.20 2.71 33.29
C ALA A 356 -13.24 4.07 34.01
N PRO A 357 -14.19 4.96 33.69
CA PRO A 357 -14.28 6.25 34.37
C PRO A 357 -14.36 6.00 35.87
N ALA A 358 -13.47 6.63 36.63
CA ALA A 358 -13.44 6.52 38.08
C ALA A 358 -14.84 6.89 38.61
N GLY A 359 -15.55 5.91 39.16
CA GLY A 359 -16.90 6.11 39.67
C GLY A 359 -16.92 7.24 40.70
N GLY A 360 -17.77 8.23 40.46
CA GLY A 360 -18.12 9.27 41.42
C GLY A 360 -19.15 8.80 42.43
#